data_AF-A0A531MRY0-F1
#
_entry.id   AF-A0A531MRY0-F1
#
_cell.length_a   1.000
_cell.length_b   1.000
_cell.length_c   1.000
_cell.angle_alpha   90.00
_cell.angle_beta   90.00
_cell.angle_gamma   90.00
#
_symmetry.space_group_name_H-M   'P 1'
#
loop_
_entity.id
_entity.type
_entity.pdbx_description
1 polymer ?
#
loop_
_entity_poly.entity_id
_entity_poly.type
_entity_poly.pdbx_seq_one_letter_code
_entity_poly.pdbx_strand_id
1 'polypeptide(L)'
;MSTEVLFQTHLVLGYVAWLLCFGAYIWPWLRQMDPVAVQRAIATLHSFRFFGLVFILPGVVGSNLPAGFAVFAAYGDFATGVLAMLALLTVRVRPLFWAFVVAFNLFGMVDLECPEE
;
A
#
# COMPACT_ATOMS: atom_id res chain seq x y z
N MET A 1 -22.89 12.20 16.87
CA MET A 1 -21.62 11.45 16.97
C MET A 1 -20.47 12.43 16.86
N SER A 2 -19.42 12.31 17.67
CA SER A 2 -18.20 13.08 17.46
C SER A 2 -17.49 12.61 16.18
N THR A 3 -16.66 13.46 15.59
CA THR A 3 -15.81 13.13 14.42
C THR A 3 -14.93 11.91 14.70
N GLU A 4 -14.37 11.82 15.91
CA GLU A 4 -13.56 10.69 16.35
C GLU A 4 -14.35 9.37 16.31
N VAL A 5 -15.54 9.33 16.91
CA VAL A 5 -16.36 8.11 16.92
C VAL A 5 -16.79 7.73 15.50
N LEU A 6 -17.01 8.71 14.63
CA LEU A 6 -17.32 8.47 13.21
C LEU A 6 -16.14 7.85 12.48
N PHE A 7 -14.94 8.41 12.67
CA PHE A 7 -13.71 7.89 12.08
C PHE A 7 -13.40 6.47 12.57
N GLN A 8 -13.46 6.24 13.89
CA GLN A 8 -13.22 4.92 14.48
C GLN A 8 -14.24 3.88 13.99
N THR A 9 -15.52 4.24 13.92
CA THR A 9 -16.55 3.34 13.40
C THR A 9 -16.30 2.99 11.93
N HIS A 10 -15.95 3.99 11.11
CA HIS A 10 -15.57 3.79 9.72
C HIS A 10 -14.36 2.85 9.58
N LEU A 11 -13.31 3.07 10.37
CA LEU A 11 -12.11 2.22 10.38
C LEU A 11 -12.43 0.77 10.77
N VAL A 12 -13.12 0.57 11.90
CA VAL A 12 -13.44 -0.77 12.42
C VAL A 12 -14.29 -1.54 11.41
N LEU A 13 -15.36 -0.92 10.88
CA LEU A 13 -16.20 -1.57 9.87
C LEU A 13 -15.43 -1.86 8.58
N GLY A 14 -14.52 -0.96 8.18
CA GLY A 14 -13.59 -1.18 7.06
C GLY A 14 -12.74 -2.43 7.26
N TYR A 15 -12.07 -2.56 8.42
CA TYR A 15 -11.25 -3.73 8.73
C TYR A 15 -12.07 -5.03 8.79
N VAL A 16 -13.26 -5.00 9.39
CA VAL A 16 -14.15 -6.18 9.45
C VAL A 16 -14.55 -6.62 8.05
N ALA A 17 -14.99 -5.70 7.19
CA ALA A 17 -15.36 -6.01 5.81
C ALA A 17 -14.17 -6.56 5.02
N TRP A 18 -12.98 -5.96 5.18
CA TRP A 18 -11.77 -6.42 4.51
C TRP A 18 -11.34 -7.82 4.97
N LEU A 19 -11.39 -8.09 6.28
CA LEU A 19 -11.07 -9.40 6.85
C LEU A 19 -11.99 -10.49 6.31
N LEU A 20 -13.31 -10.22 6.27
CA LEU A 20 -14.29 -11.14 5.71
C LEU A 20 -14.04 -11.39 4.21
N CYS A 21 -13.82 -10.33 3.44
CA CYS A 21 -13.52 -10.42 2.00
C CYS A 21 -12.24 -11.21 1.74
N PHE A 22 -11.17 -10.90 2.49
CA PHE A 22 -9.89 -11.57 2.36
C PHE A 22 -9.99 -13.06 2.71
N GLY A 23 -10.61 -13.40 3.84
CA GLY A 23 -10.77 -14.78 4.27
C GLY A 23 -11.64 -15.62 3.33
N ALA A 24 -12.75 -15.05 2.83
CA ALA A 24 -13.70 -15.77 2.00
C ALA A 24 -13.24 -15.94 0.55
N TYR A 25 -12.58 -14.93 -0.02
CA TYR A 25 -12.31 -14.88 -1.47
C TYR A 25 -10.82 -14.82 -1.81
N ILE A 26 -10.07 -13.90 -1.21
CA ILE A 26 -8.69 -13.62 -1.62
C ILE A 26 -7.74 -14.72 -1.16
N TRP A 27 -7.82 -15.14 0.10
CA TRP A 27 -6.90 -16.12 0.69
C TRP A 27 -6.99 -17.50 0.02
N PRO A 28 -8.18 -18.10 -0.19
CA PRO A 28 -8.29 -19.38 -0.89
C PRO A 28 -7.78 -19.29 -2.33
N TRP A 29 -8.00 -18.17 -3.01
CA TRP A 29 -7.52 -17.92 -4.36
C TRP A 29 -5.98 -17.82 -4.41
N LEU A 30 -5.36 -17.04 -3.52
CA LEU A 30 -3.90 -16.90 -3.44
C LEU A 30 -3.21 -18.24 -3.13
N ARG A 31 -3.80 -19.08 -2.28
CA ARG A 31 -3.23 -20.39 -1.92
C ARG A 31 -3.13 -21.38 -3.08
N GLN A 32 -3.89 -21.17 -4.15
CA GLN A 32 -3.89 -22.02 -5.34
C GLN A 32 -2.87 -21.57 -6.39
N MET A 33 -2.26 -20.40 -6.19
CA MET A 33 -1.34 -19.79 -7.16
C MET A 33 0.11 -20.23 -6.91
N ASP A 34 0.90 -20.21 -7.99
CA ASP A 34 2.36 -20.29 -7.85
C ASP A 34 2.92 -18.99 -7.23
N PRO A 35 4.12 -19.03 -6.62
CA PRO A 35 4.69 -17.87 -5.94
C PRO A 35 4.84 -16.62 -6.80
N VAL A 36 5.12 -16.76 -8.10
CA VAL A 36 5.27 -15.61 -9.00
C VAL A 36 3.90 -14.99 -9.28
N ALA A 37 2.86 -15.80 -9.51
CA ALA A 37 1.50 -15.30 -9.66
C ALA A 37 0.99 -14.57 -8.40
N VAL A 38 1.26 -15.10 -7.20
CA VAL A 38 0.95 -14.44 -5.92
C VAL A 38 1.61 -13.07 -5.85
N GLN A 39 2.93 -13.01 -6.08
CA GLN A 39 3.67 -11.75 -5.99
C GLN A 39 3.24 -10.74 -7.05
N ARG A 40 2.83 -11.20 -8.24
CA ARG A 40 2.23 -10.31 -9.26
C ARG A 40 0.91 -9.73 -8.78
N ALA A 41 0.01 -10.52 -8.21
CA ALA A 41 -1.24 -10.01 -7.66
C ALA A 41 -0.99 -8.98 -6.55
N ILE A 42 -0.05 -9.27 -5.65
CA ILE A 42 0.36 -8.35 -4.57
C ILE A 42 0.97 -7.06 -5.16
N ALA A 43 1.86 -7.17 -6.14
CA ALA A 43 2.46 -6.01 -6.80
C ALA A 43 1.43 -5.18 -7.57
N THR A 44 0.41 -5.79 -8.16
CA THR A 44 -0.73 -5.06 -8.76
C THR A 44 -1.46 -4.23 -7.71
N LEU A 45 -1.73 -4.81 -6.54
CA LEU A 45 -2.36 -4.04 -5.45
C LEU A 45 -1.45 -2.89 -4.97
N HIS A 46 -0.15 -3.17 -4.77
CA HIS A 46 0.81 -2.16 -4.33
C HIS A 46 1.06 -1.08 -5.37
N SER A 47 0.89 -1.36 -6.66
CA SER A 47 1.08 -0.34 -7.69
C SER A 47 0.16 0.85 -7.53
N PHE A 48 -1.03 0.70 -6.91
CA PHE A 48 -1.94 1.81 -6.64
C PHE A 48 -1.47 2.75 -5.53
N ARG A 49 -0.37 2.44 -4.82
CA ARG A 49 0.18 3.33 -3.79
C ARG A 49 0.65 4.67 -4.36
N PHE A 50 0.78 4.85 -5.68
CA PHE A 50 0.96 6.21 -6.23
C PHE A 50 -0.13 7.21 -5.82
N PHE A 51 -1.32 6.74 -5.40
CA PHE A 51 -2.35 7.60 -4.83
C PHE A 51 -1.91 8.35 -3.57
N GLY A 52 -0.87 7.89 -2.86
CA GLY A 52 -0.30 8.60 -1.71
C GLY A 52 0.19 10.02 -2.06
N LEU A 53 0.49 10.33 -3.32
CA LEU A 53 0.78 11.70 -3.76
C LEU A 53 -0.35 12.69 -3.41
N VAL A 54 -1.56 12.20 -3.15
CA VAL A 54 -2.68 13.01 -2.67
C VAL A 54 -2.40 13.74 -1.35
N PHE A 55 -1.49 13.24 -0.51
CA PHE A 55 -1.14 13.88 0.77
C PHE A 55 -0.49 15.26 0.59
N ILE A 56 0.15 15.52 -0.56
CA ILE A 56 0.73 16.82 -0.90
C ILE A 56 -0.15 17.63 -1.86
N LEU A 57 -1.31 17.10 -2.26
CA LEU A 57 -2.22 17.79 -3.17
C LEU A 57 -3.02 18.86 -2.40
N PRO A 58 -2.93 20.15 -2.79
CA PRO A 58 -3.63 21.23 -2.09
C PRO A 58 -5.15 21.01 -2.07
N GLY A 59 -5.75 21.13 -0.89
CA GLY A 59 -7.19 21.04 -0.70
C GLY A 59 -7.74 19.62 -0.47
N VAL A 60 -6.91 18.56 -0.53
CA VAL A 60 -7.36 17.20 -0.20
C VAL A 60 -7.16 16.86 1.27
N VAL A 61 -6.03 17.28 1.85
CA VAL A 61 -5.73 17.08 3.27
C VAL A 61 -6.06 18.32 4.09
N GLY A 62 -6.45 18.13 5.34
CA GLY A 62 -6.70 19.22 6.28
C GLY A 62 -5.41 19.92 6.71
N SER A 63 -5.50 21.20 7.05
CA SER A 63 -4.36 22.04 7.49
C SER A 63 -3.67 21.55 8.76
N ASN A 64 -4.30 20.64 9.51
CA ASN A 64 -3.78 20.08 10.76
C ASN A 64 -2.93 18.82 10.55
N LEU A 65 -2.81 18.32 9.31
CA LEU A 65 -1.92 17.19 9.02
C LEU A 65 -0.46 17.67 9.09
N PRO A 66 0.43 17.02 9.87
CA PRO A 66 1.83 17.41 9.93
C PRO A 66 2.48 17.36 8.55
N ALA A 67 3.13 18.45 8.14
CA ALA A 67 3.73 18.56 6.81
C ALA A 67 4.84 17.51 6.59
N GLY A 68 5.63 17.22 7.63
CA GLY A 68 6.65 16.16 7.58
C GLY A 68 6.06 14.80 7.25
N PHE A 69 5.01 14.39 7.97
CA PHE A 69 4.26 13.17 7.69
C PHE A 69 3.66 13.17 6.28
N ALA A 70 3.00 14.26 5.86
CA ALA A 70 2.34 14.33 4.56
C ALA A 70 3.34 14.14 3.40
N VAL A 71 4.50 14.80 3.47
CA VAL A 71 5.56 14.68 2.48
C VAL A 71 6.20 13.29 2.52
N PHE A 72 6.51 12.78 3.71
CA PHE A 72 7.09 11.45 3.89
C PHE A 72 6.18 10.36 3.32
N ALA A 73 4.92 10.32 3.76
CA ALA A 73 3.94 9.36 3.29
C ALA A 73 3.70 9.47 1.77
N ALA A 74 3.58 10.69 1.23
CA ALA A 74 3.38 10.88 -0.21
C ALA A 74 4.49 10.24 -1.06
N TYR A 75 5.74 10.51 -0.72
CA TYR A 75 6.88 10.00 -1.49
C TYR A 75 7.20 8.54 -1.20
N GLY A 76 7.00 8.06 0.04
CA GLY A 76 7.18 6.65 0.40
C GLY A 76 6.16 5.76 -0.31
N ASP A 77 4.89 6.17 -0.32
CA ASP A 77 3.83 5.52 -1.09
C ASP A 77 4.11 5.53 -2.60
N PHE A 78 4.50 6.68 -3.14
CA PHE A 78 4.84 6.82 -4.55
C PHE A 78 6.00 5.91 -4.94
N ALA A 79 7.10 5.92 -4.17
CA ALA A 79 8.25 5.07 -4.42
C ALA A 79 7.88 3.58 -4.38
N THR A 80 7.11 3.15 -3.37
CA THR A 80 6.61 1.78 -3.26
C THR A 80 5.75 1.39 -4.46
N GLY A 81 4.85 2.29 -4.90
CA GLY A 81 4.02 2.09 -6.07
C GLY A 81 4.83 1.92 -7.36
N VAL A 82 5.84 2.77 -7.59
CA VAL A 82 6.75 2.67 -8.74
C VAL A 82 7.54 1.36 -8.72
N LEU A 83 8.10 0.97 -7.57
CA LEU A 83 8.83 -0.30 -7.43
C LEU A 83 7.92 -1.50 -7.73
N ALA A 84 6.65 -1.45 -7.30
CA ALA A 84 5.67 -2.49 -7.62
C ALA A 84 5.34 -2.54 -9.12
N MET A 85 5.22 -1.39 -9.80
CA MET A 85 5.06 -1.35 -11.28
C MET A 85 6.28 -1.93 -11.99
N LEU A 86 7.49 -1.63 -11.53
CA LEU A 86 8.72 -2.19 -12.08
C LEU A 86 8.79 -3.72 -11.89
N ALA A 87 8.34 -4.24 -10.75
CA ALA A 87 8.18 -5.69 -10.55
C ALA A 87 7.25 -6.27 -11.63
N LEU A 88 6.06 -5.68 -11.86
CA LEU A 88 5.13 -6.16 -12.89
C LEU A 88 5.71 -6.14 -14.31
N LEU A 89 6.45 -5.09 -14.66
CA LEU A 89 7.09 -4.98 -15.98
C LEU A 89 8.22 -5.99 -16.19
N THR A 90 8.84 -6.45 -15.11
CA THR A 90 10.03 -7.31 -15.15
C THR A 90 9.73 -8.77 -14.85
N VAL A 91 8.46 -9.17 -14.79
CA VAL A 91 8.01 -10.57 -14.55
C VAL A 91 8.72 -11.60 -15.42
N ARG A 92 9.05 -11.26 -16.68
CA ARG A 92 9.76 -12.18 -17.60
C ARG A 92 11.25 -12.34 -17.27
N VAL A 93 11.83 -11.42 -16.51
CA VAL A 93 13.23 -11.41 -16.10
C VAL A 93 13.29 -11.74 -14.60
N ARG A 94 13.27 -13.03 -14.28
CA ARG A 94 13.11 -13.53 -12.89
C ARG A 94 14.01 -12.87 -11.85
N PRO A 95 15.33 -12.66 -12.08
CA PRO A 95 16.17 -12.00 -11.07
C PRO A 95 15.71 -10.57 -10.76
N LEU A 96 15.34 -9.81 -11.79
CA LEU A 96 14.93 -8.42 -11.66
C LEU A 96 13.53 -8.31 -11.03
N PHE A 97 12.62 -9.20 -11.40
CA PHE A 97 11.31 -9.33 -10.75
C PHE A 97 11.46 -9.49 -9.24
N TRP A 98 12.26 -10.46 -8.80
CA TRP A 98 12.44 -10.72 -7.37
C TRP A 98 13.18 -9.58 -6.65
N ALA A 99 14.15 -8.93 -7.31
CA ALA A 99 14.81 -7.76 -6.76
C ALA A 99 13.81 -6.63 -6.47
N PHE A 100 12.90 -6.33 -7.41
CA PHE A 100 11.86 -5.32 -7.19
C PHE A 100 10.82 -5.76 -6.18
N VAL A 101 10.45 -7.04 -6.14
CA VAL A 101 9.55 -7.59 -5.11
C VAL A 101 10.12 -7.34 -3.72
N VAL A 102 11.38 -7.69 -3.50
CA VAL A 102 12.04 -7.42 -2.21
C VAL A 102 12.09 -5.91 -1.94
N ALA A 103 12.48 -5.11 -2.93
CA ALA A 103 12.61 -3.67 -2.78
C ALA A 103 11.29 -3.00 -2.35
N PHE A 104 10.16 -3.26 -3.03
CA PHE A 104 8.90 -2.61 -2.67
C PHE A 104 8.36 -3.08 -1.32
N ASN A 105 8.59 -4.34 -0.94
CA ASN A 105 8.18 -4.83 0.38
C ASN A 105 9.02 -4.18 1.49
N LEU A 106 10.34 -4.05 1.31
CA LEU A 106 11.22 -3.38 2.28
C LEU A 106 10.87 -1.89 2.40
N PHE A 107 10.75 -1.20 1.27
CA PHE A 107 10.43 0.23 1.26
C PHE A 107 9.06 0.50 1.87
N GLY A 108 8.07 -0.32 1.52
CA GLY A 108 6.72 -0.22 2.08
C GLY A 108 6.63 -0.53 3.58
N MET A 109 7.58 -1.29 4.15
CA MET A 109 7.67 -1.47 5.60
C MET A 109 8.32 -0.27 6.29
N VAL A 110 9.41 0.27 5.72
CA VAL A 110 10.08 1.46 6.25
C VAL A 110 9.15 2.68 6.22
N ASP A 111 8.29 2.77 5.22
CA ASP A 111 7.24 3.81 5.13
C ASP A 111 6.23 3.77 6.29
N LEU A 112 6.07 2.63 6.98
CA LEU A 112 5.22 2.57 8.19
C LEU A 112 5.89 3.23 9.40
N GLU A 113 7.22 3.32 9.39
CA GLU A 113 8.05 3.92 10.42
C GLU A 113 8.34 5.37 10.02
N CYS A 114 7.31 6.22 10.02
CA CYS A 114 7.52 7.66 9.88
C CYS A 114 8.52 8.11 10.95
N PRO A 115 9.62 8.80 10.60
CA PRO A 115 10.51 9.39 11.58
C PRO A 115 9.70 10.32 12.48
N GLU A 116 9.77 10.12 13.80
CA GLU A 116 9.25 11.08 14.75
C GLU A 116 10.11 12.35 14.67
N GLU A 117 9.63 13.37 13.96
CA GLU A 117 10.03 14.76 14.16
C GLU A 117 8.82 15.62 14.54
#